data_AF-A0A7W1H4I2-F1
#
_entry.id   AF-A0A7W1H4I2-F1
#
_cell.length_a   1.000
_cell.length_b   1.000
_cell.length_c   1.000
_cell.angle_alpha   90.00
_cell.angle_beta   90.00
_cell.angle_gamma   90.00
#
_symmetry.space_group_name_H-M   'P 1'
#
loop_
_entity.id
_entity.type
_entity.pdbx_description
1 polymer ?
#
loop_
_entity_poly.entity_id
_entity_poly.type
_entity_poly.pdbx_seq_one_letter_code
_entity_poly.pdbx_strand_id
1 'polypeptide(L)'
;MTRIERLAALLEEPLLVAGPPYVLGGQANVRYLTGLQSSNAAVLVEPDGTATLYADFRYAVRGREVEGVTFVETARSLLPVIGELLAGRRIG
;
A
#
# COMPACT_ATOMS: atom_id res chain seq x y z
N MET A 1 10.53 15.25 -5.62
CA MET A 1 10.04 13.97 -6.14
C MET A 1 10.00 12.95 -4.99
N THR A 2 8.84 12.36 -4.69
CA THR A 2 8.64 11.39 -3.60
C THR A 2 9.14 9.99 -3.97
N ARG A 3 9.16 9.06 -3.00
CA ARG A 3 9.49 7.65 -3.27
C ARG A 3 8.45 6.98 -4.17
N ILE A 4 7.18 7.32 -3.99
CA ILE A 4 6.06 6.84 -4.80
C ILE A 4 6.16 7.36 -6.22
N GLU A 5 6.43 8.65 -6.43
CA GLU A 5 6.57 9.23 -7.77
C GLU A 5 7.71 8.58 -8.57
N ARG A 6 8.83 8.26 -7.90
CA ARG A 6 9.95 7.56 -8.55
C ARG A 6 9.61 6.12 -8.93
N LEU A 7 8.80 5.45 -8.12
CA LEU A 7 8.30 4.11 -8.45
C LEU A 7 7.31 4.18 -9.61
N ALA A 8 6.31 5.05 -9.52
CA ALA A 8 5.27 5.22 -10.54
C ALA A 8 5.85 5.53 -11.93
N ALA A 9 6.91 6.34 -12.01
CA ALA A 9 7.60 6.64 -13.27
C ALA A 9 8.23 5.42 -13.97
N LEU A 10 8.33 4.27 -13.28
CA LEU A 10 8.84 3.00 -13.81
C LEU A 10 7.73 1.99 -14.13
N LEU A 11 6.47 2.31 -13.83
CA LEU A 11 5.35 1.39 -13.95
C LEU A 11 4.61 1.57 -15.28
N GLU A 12 4.36 0.46 -15.96
CA GLU A 12 3.40 0.39 -17.08
C GLU A 12 2.01 -0.04 -16.62
N GLU A 13 1.93 -0.68 -15.44
CA GLU A 13 0.70 -1.16 -14.81
C GLU A 13 0.73 -0.88 -13.30
N PRO A 14 -0.44 -0.83 -12.62
CA PRO A 14 -0.49 -0.60 -11.19
C PRO A 14 0.24 -1.73 -10.44
N LEU A 15 1.03 -1.38 -9.43
CA LEU A 15 1.80 -2.34 -8.64
C LEU A 15 1.25 -2.39 -7.20
N LEU A 16 0.86 -3.58 -6.75
CA LEU A 16 0.50 -3.78 -5.35
C LEU A 16 1.74 -4.17 -4.54
N VAL A 17 2.23 -3.24 -3.74
CA VAL A 17 3.33 -3.49 -2.82
C VAL A 17 2.77 -3.97 -1.49
N ALA A 18 2.90 -5.27 -1.25
CA ALA A 18 2.56 -5.92 0.03
C ALA A 18 3.75 -6.74 0.53
N GLY A 19 3.82 -6.93 1.85
CA GLY A 19 4.82 -7.76 2.49
C GLY A 19 4.18 -8.95 3.19
N PRO A 20 4.96 -10.03 3.47
CA PRO A 20 4.47 -11.13 4.28
C PRO A 20 4.21 -10.61 5.71
N PRO A 21 2.99 -10.80 6.25
CA PRO A 21 2.71 -10.39 7.61
C PRO A 21 3.53 -11.24 8.59
N TYR A 22 3.89 -10.66 9.73
CA TYR A 22 4.60 -11.33 10.84
C TYR A 22 6.02 -11.84 10.53
N VAL A 23 6.60 -11.50 9.38
CA VAL A 23 8.03 -11.72 9.09
C VAL A 23 8.81 -10.46 9.48
N LEU A 24 9.98 -10.65 10.12
CA LEU A 24 10.87 -9.54 10.44
C LEU A 24 11.24 -8.79 9.15
N GLY A 25 10.88 -7.51 9.08
CA GLY A 25 11.11 -6.71 7.88
C GLY A 25 10.17 -6.99 6.71
N GLY A 26 9.14 -7.83 6.86
CA GLY A 26 8.19 -8.15 5.77
C GLY A 26 7.57 -6.90 5.14
N GLN A 27 7.30 -5.87 5.95
CA GLN A 27 6.69 -4.61 5.52
C GLN A 27 7.71 -3.53 5.09
N ALA A 28 8.96 -3.90 4.78
CA ALA A 28 10.03 -2.95 4.48
C ALA A 28 9.72 -2.04 3.28
N ASN A 29 9.17 -2.57 2.19
CA ASN A 29 8.86 -1.78 1.00
C ASN A 29 7.69 -0.81 1.24
N VAL A 30 6.64 -1.25 1.96
CA VAL A 30 5.54 -0.36 2.37
C VAL A 30 6.07 0.77 3.25
N ARG A 31 6.91 0.45 4.25
CA ARG A 31 7.56 1.46 5.10
C ARG A 31 8.47 2.38 4.30
N TYR A 32 9.20 1.85 3.32
CA TYR A 32 10.05 2.65 2.46
C TYR A 32 9.20 3.67 1.68
N LEU A 33 8.12 3.24 1.02
CA LEU A 33 7.32 4.12 0.18
C LEU A 33 6.50 5.15 0.98
N THR A 34 5.97 4.76 2.14
CA THR A 34 4.96 5.54 2.88
C THR A 34 5.43 6.09 4.21
N GLY A 35 6.56 5.62 4.74
CA GLY A 35 6.98 5.90 6.12
C GLY A 35 6.19 5.15 7.20
N LEU A 36 5.05 4.52 6.85
CA LEU A 36 4.23 3.78 7.81
C LEU A 36 4.96 2.54 8.32
N GLN A 37 5.22 2.50 9.63
CA GLN A 37 5.65 1.29 10.31
C GLN A 37 4.41 0.48 10.74
N SER A 38 4.08 -0.53 9.94
CA SER A 38 2.95 -1.42 10.16
C SER A 38 3.38 -2.89 10.11
N SER A 39 2.60 -3.77 10.75
CA SER A 39 2.70 -5.22 10.59
C SER A 39 1.74 -5.79 9.55
N ASN A 40 0.77 -4.98 9.09
CA ASN A 40 -0.29 -5.36 8.16
C ASN A 40 -0.73 -4.13 7.35
N ALA A 41 -0.12 -3.95 6.18
CA ALA A 41 -0.43 -2.87 5.27
C ALA A 41 -0.01 -3.23 3.83
N ALA A 42 -0.61 -2.57 2.85
CA ALA A 42 -0.20 -2.64 1.46
C ALA A 42 -0.36 -1.27 0.83
N VAL A 43 0.44 -0.96 -0.19
CA VAL A 43 0.27 0.26 -0.98
C VAL A 43 0.12 -0.13 -2.44
N LEU A 44 -0.99 0.29 -3.06
CA LEU A 44 -1.17 0.24 -4.50
C LEU A 44 -0.61 1.53 -5.08
N VAL A 45 0.32 1.41 -6.03
CA VAL A 45 0.90 2.56 -6.74
C VAL A 45 0.44 2.50 -8.18
N GLU A 46 -0.19 3.58 -8.64
CA GLU A 46 -0.65 3.73 -10.02
C GLU A 46 0.47 4.38 -10.87
N PRO A 47 0.54 4.09 -12.19
CA PRO A 47 1.52 4.72 -13.09
C PRO A 47 1.45 6.26 -13.15
N ASP A 48 0.30 6.84 -12.82
CA ASP A 48 0.09 8.30 -12.81
C ASP A 48 0.64 9.00 -11.55
N GLY A 49 1.23 8.23 -10.63
CA GLY A 49 1.80 8.75 -9.38
C GLY A 49 0.82 8.79 -8.22
N THR A 50 -0.45 8.45 -8.43
CA THR A 50 -1.40 8.26 -7.32
C THR A 50 -1.13 6.96 -6.58
N ALA A 51 -1.46 6.94 -5.29
CA ALA A 51 -1.25 5.76 -4.46
C ALA A 51 -2.35 5.61 -3.40
N THR A 52 -2.69 4.35 -3.11
CA THR A 52 -3.67 3.99 -2.08
C THR A 52 -3.00 3.11 -1.03
N LEU A 53 -3.04 3.55 0.24
CA LEU A 53 -2.52 2.83 1.38
C LEU A 53 -3.66 2.11 2.10
N TYR A 54 -3.56 0.77 2.14
CA TYR A 54 -4.48 -0.10 2.84
C TYR A 54 -3.87 -0.54 4.17
N ALA A 55 -4.62 -0.40 5.26
CA ALA A 55 -4.27 -1.01 6.53
C ALA A 55 -5.51 -1.22 7.41
N ASP A 56 -5.43 -2.12 8.38
CA ASP A 56 -6.51 -2.31 9.34
C ASP A 56 -6.56 -1.23 10.44
N PHE A 57 -7.64 -1.25 11.21
CA PHE A 57 -7.95 -0.29 12.28
C PHE A 57 -6.79 0.00 13.26
N ARG A 58 -5.86 -0.95 13.48
CA ARG A 58 -4.70 -0.75 14.37
C ARG A 58 -3.78 0.37 13.89
N TYR A 59 -3.78 0.63 12.59
CA TYR A 59 -2.92 1.62 11.94
C TYR A 59 -3.70 2.79 11.37
N ALA A 60 -5.02 2.85 11.55
CA ALA A 60 -5.85 3.80 10.83
C ALA A 60 -5.59 5.27 11.18
N VAL A 61 -5.21 5.59 12.42
CA VAL A 61 -4.79 6.96 12.80
C VAL A 61 -3.51 7.33 12.05
N ARG A 62 -2.46 6.51 12.20
CA ARG A 62 -1.14 6.76 11.58
C ARG A 62 -1.17 6.69 10.05
N GLY A 63 -2.05 5.86 9.49
CA GLY A 63 -2.22 5.71 8.04
C GLY A 63 -2.87 6.92 7.40
N ARG A 64 -3.82 7.57 8.09
CA ARG A 64 -4.45 8.82 7.64
C ARG A 64 -3.50 10.02 7.69
N GLU A 65 -2.46 9.95 8.50
CA GLU A 65 -1.41 10.99 8.58
C GLU A 65 -0.35 10.85 7.48
N VAL A 66 -0.38 9.77 6.67
CA VAL A 66 0.56 9.60 5.57
C VAL A 66 0.18 10.54 4.42
N GLU A 67 1.07 11.49 4.13
CA GLU A 67 0.91 12.39 2.99
C GLU A 67 1.14 11.67 1.65
N GLY A 68 0.46 12.13 0.60
CA GLY A 68 0.65 11.63 -0.77
C GLY A 68 0.03 10.26 -1.05
N VAL A 69 -0.83 9.75 -0.16
CA VAL A 69 -1.62 8.54 -0.38
C VAL A 69 -3.08 8.75 0.01
N THR A 70 -3.99 8.02 -0.64
CA THR A 70 -5.35 7.84 -0.14
C THR A 70 -5.36 6.69 0.86
N PHE A 71 -5.76 6.94 2.11
CA PHE A 71 -5.87 5.87 3.11
C PHE A 71 -7.22 5.16 3.02
N VAL A 72 -7.19 3.82 2.94
CA VAL A 72 -8.36 2.94 2.99
C VAL A 72 -8.21 1.99 4.17
N GLU A 73 -9.15 2.09 5.11
CA GLU A 73 -9.22 1.14 6.22
C GLU A 73 -9.79 -0.20 5.74
N THR A 74 -9.12 -1.31 6.05
CA THR A 74 -9.55 -2.66 5.66
C THR A 74 -9.78 -3.57 6.87
N ALA A 75 -10.34 -4.76 6.64
CA ALA A 75 -10.29 -5.82 7.64
C ALA A 75 -8.84 -6.33 7.85
N ARG A 76 -8.62 -7.10 8.92
CA ARG A 76 -7.32 -7.75 9.21
C ARG A 76 -6.88 -8.72 8.11
N SER A 77 -7.83 -9.38 7.45
CA SER A 77 -7.60 -10.20 6.24
C SER A 77 -7.32 -9.29 5.04
N LEU A 78 -6.18 -8.60 5.07
CA LEU A 78 -5.82 -7.51 4.18
C LEU A 78 -5.88 -7.92 2.70
N LEU A 79 -5.11 -8.93 2.31
CA LEU A 79 -5.00 -9.34 0.90
C LEU A 79 -6.33 -9.83 0.30
N PRO A 80 -7.15 -10.65 0.98
CA PRO A 80 -8.49 -10.98 0.49
C PRO A 80 -9.36 -9.75 0.21
N VAL A 81 -9.41 -8.79 1.15
CA VAL A 81 -10.21 -7.56 0.98
C VAL A 81 -9.69 -6.71 -0.17
N ILE A 82 -8.37 -6.57 -0.30
CA ILE A 82 -7.78 -5.84 -1.44
C ILE A 82 -8.10 -6.56 -2.76
N GLY A 83 -8.06 -7.89 -2.79
CA GLY A 83 -8.43 -8.68 -3.96
C GLY A 83 -9.88 -8.45 -4.40
N GLU A 84 -10.80 -8.32 -3.44
CA GLU A 84 -12.19 -7.95 -3.71
C GLU A 84 -12.31 -6.52 -4.24
N LEU A 85 -11.61 -5.55 -3.63
CA LEU A 85 -11.63 -4.15 -4.05
C LEU A 85 -11.02 -3.92 -5.43
N LEU A 86 -10.03 -4.73 -5.81
CA LEU A 86 -9.31 -4.63 -7.09
C LEU A 86 -9.81 -5.65 -8.12
N ALA A 87 -10.92 -6.34 -7.84
CA ALA A 87 -11.47 -7.35 -8.73
C ALA A 87 -11.71 -6.80 -10.14
N GLY A 88 -11.27 -7.55 -11.16
CA GLY A 88 -11.38 -7.15 -12.57
C GLY A 88 -10.30 -6.19 -13.05
N ARG A 89 -9.36 -5.78 -12.19
CA ARG A 89 -8.18 -4.99 -12.57
C ARG A 89 -6.98 -5.89 -12.79
N ARG A 90 -6.11 -5.51 -13.74
CA ARG A 90 -4.76 -6.08 -13.87
C ARG A 90 -3.83 -5.31 -12.95
N ILE A 91 -3.18 -6.03 -12.05
CA ILE A 91 -2.29 -5.51 -11.01
C ILE A 91 -1.01 -6.35 -11.02
N GLY A 92 0.15 -5.70 -11.05
CA GLY A 92 1.47 -6.32 -10.93
C GLY A 92 1.87 -6.62 -9.49
#